data_AF-A0A0F9QPU6-F1
#
_entry.id   AF-A0A0F9QPU6-F1
#
_cell.length_a   1.000
_cell.length_b   1.000
_cell.length_c   1.000
_cell.angle_alpha   90.00
_cell.angle_beta   90.00
_cell.angle_gamma   90.00
#
_symmetry.space_group_name_H-M   'P 1'
#
loop_
_entity.id
_entity.type
_entity.pdbx_description
1 polymer ?
#
loop_
_entity_poly.entity_id
_entity_poly.type
_entity_poly.pdbx_seq_one_letter_code
_entity_poly.pdbx_strand_id
1 'polypeptide(L)'
;MARGQMTEQIQDIAKGFLGREITTGELRLYPYLDHVMKNNQIIEPVRCNGDDRKVLAVLRSEGHIEGGASGLAMTKEFYDYINHVLWHSYVIDAELD
;
A
#
# COMPACT_ATOMS: atom_id res chain seq x y z
N MET A 1 -4.95 4.21 -18.75
CA MET A 1 -5.56 4.29 -17.40
C MET A 1 -4.94 5.45 -16.63
N ALA A 2 -5.66 6.08 -15.70
CA ALA A 2 -5.07 7.13 -14.87
C ALA A 2 -4.25 6.49 -13.73
N ARG A 3 -3.09 7.07 -13.38
CA ARG A 3 -2.23 6.57 -12.30
C ARG A 3 -2.96 6.59 -10.95
N GLY A 4 -2.85 5.51 -10.18
CA GLY A 4 -3.51 5.38 -8.88
C GLY A 4 -5.04 5.33 -8.96
N GLN A 5 -5.57 4.83 -10.09
CA GLN A 5 -6.98 4.53 -10.27
C GLN A 5 -7.27 3.10 -9.81
N MET A 6 -8.37 2.92 -9.06
CA MET A 6 -8.84 1.60 -8.67
C MET A 6 -9.42 0.86 -9.89
N THR A 7 -9.05 -0.41 -10.06
CA THR A 7 -9.53 -1.30 -11.13
C THR A 7 -10.00 -2.63 -10.53
N GLU A 8 -10.75 -3.42 -11.31
CA GLU A 8 -11.17 -4.77 -10.91
C GLU A 8 -9.97 -5.68 -10.62
N GLN A 9 -8.94 -5.63 -11.47
CA GLN A 9 -7.70 -6.39 -11.28
C GLN A 9 -7.00 -6.05 -9.95
N ILE A 10 -6.98 -4.76 -9.55
CA ILE A 10 -6.40 -4.36 -8.26
C ILE A 10 -7.23 -4.93 -7.11
N GLN A 11 -8.56 -4.92 -7.22
CA GLN A 11 -9.43 -5.53 -6.20
C GLN A 11 -9.25 -7.05 -6.14
N ASP A 12 -9.04 -7.73 -7.25
CA ASP A 12 -8.79 -9.17 -7.27
C ASP A 12 -7.46 -9.52 -6.60
N ILE A 13 -6.40 -8.74 -6.87
CA ILE A 13 -5.11 -8.87 -6.17
C ILE A 13 -5.28 -8.62 -4.67
N ALA A 14 -6.03 -7.59 -4.28
CA ALA A 14 -6.30 -7.27 -2.89
C ALA A 14 -7.09 -8.39 -2.19
N LYS A 15 -8.18 -8.89 -2.79
CA LYS A 15 -8.96 -10.01 -2.26
C LYS A 15 -8.11 -11.28 -2.13
N GLY A 16 -7.26 -11.56 -3.12
CA GLY A 16 -6.41 -12.74 -3.12
C GLY A 16 -5.37 -12.74 -2.00
N PHE A 17 -4.80 -11.57 -1.67
CA PHE A 17 -3.76 -11.47 -0.64
C PHE A 17 -4.31 -11.10 0.75
N LEU A 18 -5.15 -10.06 0.83
CA LEU A 18 -5.68 -9.52 2.08
C LEU A 18 -7.00 -10.19 2.52
N GLY A 19 -7.67 -10.93 1.62
CA GLY A 19 -9.00 -11.47 1.90
C GLY A 19 -10.12 -10.41 1.95
N ARG A 20 -9.83 -9.17 1.54
CA ARG A 20 -10.78 -8.04 1.52
C ARG A 20 -10.54 -7.09 0.37
N GLU A 21 -11.56 -6.27 0.09
CA GLU A 21 -11.41 -5.11 -0.79
C GLU A 21 -10.60 -4.00 -0.10
N ILE A 22 -9.95 -3.18 -0.92
CA ILE A 22 -9.23 -1.99 -0.49
C ILE A 22 -9.91 -0.74 -1.04
N THR A 23 -9.74 0.37 -0.33
CA THR A 23 -10.23 1.68 -0.81
C THR A 23 -9.21 2.32 -1.75
N THR A 24 -9.65 3.29 -2.56
CA THR A 24 -8.72 4.14 -3.33
C THR A 24 -7.74 4.90 -2.42
N GLY A 25 -8.13 5.23 -1.19
CA GLY A 25 -7.25 5.85 -0.21
C GLY A 25 -6.11 4.92 0.22
N GLU A 26 -6.44 3.67 0.56
CA GLU A 26 -5.45 2.65 0.89
C GLU A 26 -4.51 2.34 -0.29
N LEU A 27 -5.05 2.18 -1.51
CA LEU A 27 -4.26 2.04 -2.72
C LEU A 27 -3.24 3.18 -2.88
N ARG A 28 -3.67 4.42 -2.66
CA ARG A 28 -2.82 5.60 -2.80
C ARG A 28 -1.83 5.79 -1.65
N LEU A 29 -2.00 5.05 -0.55
CA LEU A 29 -1.02 5.03 0.54
C LEU A 29 0.17 4.12 0.22
N TYR A 30 0.01 3.10 -0.63
CA TYR A 30 1.07 2.14 -0.95
C TYR A 30 2.34 2.74 -1.55
N PRO A 31 2.31 3.74 -2.47
CA PRO A 31 3.53 4.40 -2.94
C PRO A 31 4.30 5.08 -1.81
N TYR A 32 3.59 5.65 -0.83
CA TYR A 32 4.22 6.26 0.34
C TYR A 32 4.86 5.20 1.24
N LEU A 33 4.18 4.07 1.48
CA LEU A 33 4.76 2.97 2.24
C LEU A 33 6.02 2.40 1.57
N ASP A 34 6.00 2.19 0.25
CA ASP A 34 7.19 1.76 -0.50
C ASP A 34 8.34 2.76 -0.36
N HIS A 35 8.06 4.06 -0.49
CA HIS A 35 9.04 5.10 -0.25
C HIS A 35 9.61 5.04 1.17
N VAL A 36 8.76 4.93 2.21
CA VAL A 36 9.20 4.85 3.61
C VAL A 36 10.12 3.65 3.82
N MET A 37 9.76 2.48 3.29
CA MET A 37 10.54 1.24 3.45
C MET A 37 11.92 1.31 2.80
N LYS A 38 12.06 2.04 1.68
CA LYS A 38 13.35 2.23 0.97
C LYS A 38 14.23 3.33 1.54
N ASN A 39 13.70 4.14 2.47
CA ASN A 39 14.40 5.29 3.02
C ASN A 39 14.57 5.13 4.53
N ASN A 40 13.90 5.95 5.32
CA ASN A 40 14.16 6.07 6.76
C ASN A 40 13.37 5.06 7.61
N GLN A 41 12.46 4.28 7.00
CA GLN A 41 11.55 3.37 7.69
C GLN A 41 10.81 4.06 8.85
N ILE A 42 10.45 5.33 8.69
CA ILE A 42 9.72 6.10 9.69
C ILE A 42 8.52 6.75 9.00
N ILE A 43 7.33 6.53 9.57
CA ILE A 43 6.13 7.24 9.13
C ILE A 43 6.14 8.64 9.73
N GLU A 44 6.25 9.65 8.89
CA GLU A 44 6.12 11.06 9.29
C GLU A 44 4.65 11.41 9.59
N PRO A 45 4.26 11.73 10.84
CA PRO A 45 2.85 11.97 11.17
C PRO A 45 2.21 13.15 10.41
N VAL A 46 3.04 14.10 9.97
CA VAL A 46 2.62 15.26 9.16
C VAL A 46 2.23 14.89 7.73
N ARG A 47 2.66 13.71 7.26
CA ARG A 47 2.32 13.18 5.93
C ARG A 47 1.11 12.23 5.94
N CYS A 48 0.55 11.93 7.11
CA CYS A 48 -0.59 11.02 7.24
C CYS A 48 -1.80 11.74 7.85
N ASN A 49 -2.88 11.79 7.08
CA ASN A 49 -4.17 12.30 7.54
C ASN A 49 -4.93 11.27 8.42
N GLY A 50 -6.15 11.60 8.83
CA GLY A 50 -6.96 10.72 9.68
C GLY A 50 -7.34 9.39 9.04
N ASP A 51 -7.56 9.35 7.72
CA ASP A 51 -7.93 8.14 7.00
C ASP A 51 -6.71 7.25 6.73
N ASP A 52 -5.55 7.83 6.43
CA ASP A 52 -4.29 7.09 6.34
C ASP A 52 -3.99 6.37 7.65
N ARG A 53 -4.23 7.03 8.79
CA ARG A 53 -4.04 6.43 10.12
C ARG A 53 -4.96 5.24 10.37
N LYS A 54 -6.20 5.27 9.85
CA LYS A 54 -7.13 4.13 9.95
C LYS A 54 -6.61 2.95 9.12
N VAL A 55 -6.15 3.20 7.89
CA VAL A 55 -5.54 2.17 7.04
C VAL A 55 -4.33 1.56 7.74
N LEU A 56 -3.41 2.39 8.24
CA LEU A 56 -2.24 1.92 8.98
C LEU A 56 -2.62 1.11 10.23
N ALA A 57 -3.73 1.44 10.90
CA ALA A 57 -4.21 0.66 12.06
C ALA A 57 -4.72 -0.72 11.63
N VAL A 58 -5.46 -0.80 10.52
CA VAL A 58 -5.93 -2.06 9.94
C VAL A 58 -4.75 -2.94 9.54
N LEU A 59 -3.79 -2.41 8.78
CA LEU A 59 -2.60 -3.16 8.35
C LEU A 59 -1.76 -3.69 9.53
N ARG A 60 -1.72 -2.97 10.65
CA ARG A 60 -1.11 -3.47 11.90
C ARG A 60 -1.91 -4.60 12.51
N SER A 61 -3.23 -4.45 12.60
CA SER A 61 -4.11 -5.49 13.16
C SER A 61 -4.10 -6.78 12.34
N GLU A 62 -3.82 -6.67 11.04
CA GLU A 62 -3.66 -7.78 10.11
C GLU A 62 -2.25 -8.40 10.12
N GLY A 63 -1.32 -7.80 10.88
CA GLY A 63 0.05 -8.31 11.02
C GLY A 63 0.96 -8.02 9.81
N HIS A 64 0.58 -7.13 8.91
CA HIS A 64 1.36 -6.78 7.72
C HIS A 64 2.48 -5.79 8.01
N ILE A 65 2.27 -4.91 8.99
CA ILE A 65 3.24 -3.91 9.44
C ILE A 65 3.25 -3.81 10.96
N GLU A 66 4.35 -3.29 11.50
CA GLU A 66 4.49 -2.95 12.93
C GLU A 66 5.22 -1.61 13.11
N GLY A 67 4.99 -0.95 14.25
CA GLY A 67 5.60 0.36 14.54
C GLY A 67 4.97 1.53 13.77
N GLY A 68 5.79 2.52 13.38
CA GLY A 68 5.34 3.74 12.71
C GLY A 68 6.34 4.88 12.82
N ALA A 69 6.05 5.88 13.66
CA ALA A 69 6.87 7.09 13.80
C ALA A 69 8.22 6.85 14.54
N SER A 70 8.39 5.68 15.15
CA SER A 70 9.61 5.26 15.86
C SER A 70 10.37 4.16 15.13
N GLY A 71 10.07 3.93 13.85
CA GLY A 71 10.51 2.77 13.09
C GLY A 71 9.31 1.94 12.62
N LEU A 72 9.27 1.63 11.33
CA LEU A 72 8.26 0.84 10.64
C LEU A 72 8.94 -0.45 10.15
N ALA A 73 8.36 -1.58 10.53
CA ALA A 73 8.68 -2.86 9.92
C ALA A 73 7.50 -3.36 9.08
N MET A 74 7.80 -4.19 8.09
CA MET A 74 6.85 -4.72 7.13
C MET A 74 7.24 -6.15 6.79
N THR A 75 6.25 -7.04 6.64
CA THR A 75 6.54 -8.40 6.18
C THR A 75 6.98 -8.39 4.72
N LYS A 76 7.82 -9.35 4.33
CA LYS A 76 8.28 -9.46 2.93
C LYS A 76 7.09 -9.71 2.00
N GLU A 77 6.15 -10.54 2.43
CA GLU A 77 4.96 -10.91 1.68
C GLU A 77 4.08 -9.68 1.40
N PHE A 78 3.88 -8.81 2.40
CA PHE A 78 3.11 -7.59 2.20
C PHE A 78 3.86 -6.56 1.34
N TYR A 79 5.18 -6.49 1.49
CA TYR A 79 6.01 -5.62 0.63
C TYR A 79 5.95 -6.05 -0.85
N ASP A 80 6.02 -7.36 -1.12
CA ASP A 80 5.88 -7.92 -2.47
C ASP A 80 4.46 -7.65 -3.02
N TYR A 81 3.42 -7.80 -2.20
CA TYR A 81 2.04 -7.44 -2.54
C TYR A 81 1.93 -5.95 -2.93
N ILE A 82 2.50 -5.04 -2.15
CA ILE A 82 2.50 -3.60 -2.46
C ILE A 82 3.12 -3.37 -3.84
N ASN A 83 4.29 -3.94 -4.11
CA ASN A 83 4.97 -3.74 -5.39
C ASN A 83 4.16 -4.30 -6.56
N HIS A 84 3.47 -5.43 -6.37
CA HIS A 84 2.58 -5.99 -7.38
C HIS A 84 1.39 -5.06 -7.66
N VAL A 85 0.76 -4.49 -6.62
CA VAL A 85 -0.30 -3.50 -6.79
C VAL A 85 0.21 -2.22 -7.46
N LEU A 86 1.40 -1.75 -7.09
CA LEU A 86 2.02 -0.56 -7.68
C LEU A 86 2.31 -0.73 -9.16
N TRP A 87 2.74 -1.93 -9.57
CA TRP A 87 2.91 -2.26 -10.98
C TRP A 87 1.61 -2.00 -11.76
N HIS A 88 0.51 -2.62 -11.35
CA HIS A 88 -0.78 -2.52 -12.03
C HIS A 88 -1.46 -1.15 -11.92
N SER A 89 -1.12 -0.36 -10.90
CA SER A 89 -1.78 0.94 -10.65
C SER A 89 -1.00 2.16 -11.12
N TYR A 90 0.33 2.08 -11.26
CA TYR A 90 1.19 3.22 -11.57
C TYR A 90 2.19 2.99 -12.70
N VAL A 91 2.55 1.74 -13.01
CA VAL A 91 3.68 1.42 -13.90
C VAL A 91 3.23 0.81 -15.22
N ILE A 92 2.28 -0.14 -15.18
CA ILE A 92 1.82 -0.84 -16.37
C ILE A 92 1.33 0.18 -17.40
N ASP A 93 1.97 0.16 -18.56
CA ASP A 93 1.55 0.94 -19.71
C ASP A 93 0.84 -0.01 -20.67
N ALA A 94 -0.42 0.28 -20.97
CA ALA A 94 -1.26 -0.61 -21.77
C ALA A 94 -0.75 -0.78 -23.22
N GLU A 95 0.23 0.03 -23.64
CA GLU A 95 0.87 -0.04 -24.95
C GLU A 95 2.13 -0.94 -24.98
N LEU A 96 2.60 -1.45 -23.82
CA LEU A 96 3.83 -2.25 -23.70
C LEU A 96 3.60 -3.67 -23.14
N ASP A 97 2.34 -4.05 -22.91
CA ASP A 97 1.88 -5.39 -22.53
C ASP A 97 1.29 -6.14 -23.75
#